data_AF-A0A0M2VE08-F1
#
_entry.id   AF-A0A0M2VE08-F1
#
_cell.length_a   1.000
_cell.length_b   1.000
_cell.length_c   1.000
_cell.angle_alpha   90.00
_cell.angle_beta   90.00
_cell.angle_gamma   90.00
#
_symmetry.space_group_name_H-M   'P 1'
#
loop_
_entity.id
_entity.type
_entity.pdbx_description
1 polymer ?
#
loop_
_entity_poly.entity_id
_entity_poly.type
_entity_poly.pdbx_seq_one_letter_code
_entity_poly.pdbx_strand_id
1 'polypeptide(L)'
;MLTARCIWQQAEHNAFTDLIWFQQALWCVFREGSAHVSPGGAFRLLRSADLGQSWHKAALISAGDCSYAGMVLHNNTLYISYYSSHAGKTAIYFIELAIAAAALN
;
A
#
# COMPACT_ATOMS: atom_id res chain seq x y z
N MET A 1 24.42 -10.89 9.77
CA MET A 1 24.52 -10.54 8.34
C MET A 1 23.15 -10.06 7.90
N LEU A 2 23.03 -8.85 7.37
CA LEU A 2 21.76 -8.31 6.87
C LEU A 2 21.54 -8.80 5.43
N THR A 3 20.37 -9.36 5.13
CA THR A 3 19.99 -9.70 3.75
C THR A 3 18.81 -8.84 3.33
N ALA A 4 18.88 -8.25 2.14
CA ALA A 4 17.83 -7.44 1.55
C ALA A 4 17.27 -8.14 0.31
N ARG A 5 15.96 -8.07 0.11
CA ARG A 5 15.26 -8.70 -1.03
C ARG A 5 14.40 -7.64 -1.72
N CYS A 6 14.42 -7.62 -3.05
CA CYS A 6 13.45 -6.83 -3.81
C CYS A 6 12.11 -7.57 -3.80
N ILE A 7 11.06 -6.94 -3.27
CA ILE A 7 9.71 -7.54 -3.18
C ILE A 7 8.78 -7.04 -4.29
N TRP A 8 9.15 -5.97 -4.99
CA TRP A 8 8.36 -5.38 -6.07
C TRP A 8 9.17 -4.43 -6.95
N GLN A 9 8.95 -4.45 -8.27
CA GLN A 9 9.62 -3.58 -9.25
C GLN A 9 8.84 -3.42 -10.57
N GLN A 10 7.51 -3.27 -10.51
CA GLN A 10 6.68 -3.23 -11.74
C GLN A 10 6.42 -1.83 -12.30
N ALA A 11 6.23 -0.81 -11.46
CA ALA A 11 6.08 0.57 -11.93
C ALA A 11 7.43 1.28 -12.07
N GLU A 12 7.49 2.34 -12.87
CA GLU A 12 8.68 3.18 -13.04
C GLU A 12 9.17 3.77 -11.71
N HIS A 13 8.24 4.11 -10.81
CA HIS A 13 8.55 4.61 -9.47
C HIS A 13 7.70 3.92 -8.40
N ASN A 14 8.36 3.26 -7.45
CA ASN A 14 7.74 2.56 -6.31
C ASN A 14 8.32 3.13 -5.01
N ALA A 15 7.50 3.76 -4.16
CA ALA A 15 8.00 4.42 -2.94
C ALA A 15 6.90 4.63 -1.88
N PHE A 16 7.27 5.27 -0.76
CA PHE A 16 6.37 5.67 0.32
C PHE A 16 5.68 4.47 0.98
N THR A 17 6.51 3.54 1.43
CA THR A 17 6.09 2.26 1.99
C THR A 17 5.56 2.42 3.41
N ASP A 18 4.56 1.62 3.75
CA ASP A 18 4.18 1.31 5.12
C ASP A 18 3.97 -0.20 5.28
N LEU A 19 4.15 -0.73 6.49
CA LEU A 19 4.15 -2.16 6.79
C LEU A 19 3.49 -2.45 8.13
N ILE A 20 2.49 -3.33 8.13
CA ILE A 20 1.80 -3.77 9.36
C ILE A 20 1.72 -5.30 9.45
N TRP A 21 1.53 -5.79 10.67
CA TRP A 21 1.25 -7.19 10.96
C TRP A 21 -0.21 -7.38 11.36
N PHE A 22 -0.94 -8.26 10.66
CA PHE A 22 -2.33 -8.57 10.99
C PHE A 22 -2.71 -9.96 10.48
N GLN A 23 -3.51 -10.70 11.27
CA GLN A 23 -3.97 -12.06 10.94
C GLN A 23 -2.83 -12.98 10.46
N GLN A 24 -1.72 -12.97 11.21
CA GLN A 24 -0.55 -13.80 10.93
C GLN A 24 0.12 -13.54 9.57
N ALA A 25 -0.11 -12.36 8.99
CA ALA A 25 0.51 -11.95 7.72
C ALA A 25 1.09 -10.55 7.81
N LEU A 26 2.16 -10.32 7.04
CA LEU A 26 2.67 -8.98 6.73
C LEU A 26 1.85 -8.36 5.61
N TRP A 27 1.49 -7.10 5.78
CA TRP A 27 0.81 -6.28 4.79
C TRP A 27 1.67 -5.06 4.48
N CYS A 28 2.10 -4.95 3.23
CA CYS A 28 2.89 -3.83 2.73
C CYS A 28 2.02 -2.99 1.80
N VAL A 29 1.99 -1.68 2.02
CA VAL A 29 1.40 -0.73 1.08
C VAL A 29 2.47 0.23 0.60
N PHE A 30 2.44 0.57 -0.68
CA PHE A 30 3.31 1.60 -1.26
C PHE A 30 2.65 2.21 -2.49
N ARG A 31 3.18 3.36 -2.90
CA ARG A 31 2.75 4.03 -4.12
C ARG A 31 3.49 3.49 -5.34
N GLU A 32 2.72 3.17 -6.37
CA GLU A 32 3.17 3.04 -7.76
C GLU A 32 2.89 4.35 -8.51
N GLY A 33 3.85 4.85 -9.29
CA GLY A 33 3.69 6.01 -10.16
C GLY A 33 4.71 6.04 -11.29
N SER A 34 4.57 7.02 -12.20
CA SER A 34 5.46 7.16 -13.37
C SER A 34 6.77 7.87 -13.07
N ALA A 35 6.84 8.60 -11.96
CA ALA A 35 8.02 9.35 -11.50
C ALA A 35 7.93 9.65 -10.00
N HIS A 36 9.03 10.16 -9.43
CA HIS A 36 9.11 10.59 -8.04
C HIS A 36 8.01 11.59 -7.67
N VAL A 37 7.74 12.54 -8.56
CA VAL A 37 6.59 13.43 -8.52
C VAL A 37 5.80 13.22 -9.81
N SER A 38 4.54 12.82 -9.70
CA SER A 38 3.67 12.59 -10.86
C SER A 38 2.21 12.90 -10.52
N PRO A 39 1.40 13.42 -11.46
CA PRO A 39 -0.01 13.75 -11.22
C PRO A 39 -0.89 12.56 -10.85
N GLY A 40 -0.47 11.35 -11.24
CA GLY A 40 -1.18 10.12 -10.96
C GLY A 40 -0.31 9.13 -10.19
N GLY A 41 -0.97 8.31 -9.38
CA GLY A 41 -0.39 7.18 -8.67
C GLY A 41 -1.48 6.25 -8.15
N ALA A 42 -1.06 5.08 -7.70
CA ALA A 42 -1.95 4.12 -7.07
C ALA A 42 -1.26 3.46 -5.88
N PHE A 43 -2.03 3.11 -4.85
CA PHE A 43 -1.52 2.28 -3.78
C PHE A 43 -1.59 0.81 -4.15
N ARG A 44 -0.43 0.16 -4.15
CA ARG A 44 -0.28 -1.29 -4.26
C ARG A 44 -0.27 -1.88 -2.87
N LEU A 45 -1.09 -2.89 -2.64
CA LEU A 45 -1.06 -3.68 -1.42
C LEU A 45 -0.49 -5.06 -1.74
N LEU A 46 0.52 -5.46 -0.98
CA LEU A 46 1.09 -6.80 -0.99
C LEU A 46 0.86 -7.48 0.36
N ARG A 47 0.61 -8.79 0.33
CA ARG A 47 0.50 -9.64 1.52
C ARG A 47 1.56 -10.73 1.48
N SER A 48 2.14 -11.03 2.63
CA SER A 48 3.00 -12.19 2.84
C SER A 48 2.53 -12.98 4.05
N ALA A 49 2.20 -14.26 3.85
CA ALA A 49 1.81 -15.19 4.91
C ALA A 49 3.01 -15.97 5.50
N ASP A 50 4.22 -15.76 4.97
CA ASP A 50 5.43 -16.52 5.30
C ASP A 50 6.58 -15.62 5.77
N LEU A 51 6.23 -14.51 6.43
CA LEU A 51 7.15 -13.53 7.02
C LEU A 51 8.11 -12.90 6.00
N GLY A 52 7.62 -12.60 4.81
CA GLY A 52 8.34 -11.87 3.76
C GLY A 52 9.21 -12.77 2.86
N GLN A 53 8.94 -14.07 2.82
CA GLN A 53 9.59 -14.97 1.85
C GLN A 53 8.92 -14.88 0.48
N SER A 54 7.59 -14.84 0.44
CA SER A 54 6.79 -14.62 -0.77
C SER A 54 5.74 -13.53 -0.56
N TRP A 55 5.37 -12.85 -1.66
CA TRP A 55 4.45 -11.71 -1.65
C TRP A 55 3.39 -11.85 -2.75
N HIS A 56 2.14 -11.61 -2.40
CA HIS A 56 1.00 -11.67 -3.30
C HIS A 56 0.32 -10.30 -3.42
N LYS A 57 -0.15 -9.96 -4.62
CA LYS A 57 -0.94 -8.75 -4.88
C LYS A 57 -2.30 -8.88 -4.21
N ALA A 58 -2.59 -8.03 -3.23
CA ALA A 58 -3.89 -8.02 -2.55
C ALA A 58 -4.86 -7.01 -3.17
N ALA A 59 -4.38 -5.80 -3.50
CA ALA A 59 -5.21 -4.76 -4.10
C ALA A 59 -4.38 -3.76 -4.92
N LEU A 60 -5.09 -3.00 -5.76
CA LEU A 60 -4.61 -1.76 -6.37
C LEU A 60 -5.67 -0.69 -6.15
N ILE A 61 -5.31 0.40 -5.49
CA ILE A 61 -6.23 1.49 -5.17
C ILE A 61 -5.76 2.74 -5.92
N SER A 62 -6.50 3.14 -6.95
CA SER A 62 -6.23 4.37 -7.69
C SER A 62 -6.99 5.53 -7.07
N ALA A 63 -6.30 6.59 -6.68
CA ALA A 63 -6.88 7.76 -6.02
C ALA A 63 -6.40 9.10 -6.62
N GLY A 64 -5.94 9.09 -7.88
CA GLY A 64 -5.33 10.28 -8.50
C GLY A 64 -3.91 10.48 -7.97
N ASP A 65 -3.63 11.62 -7.35
CA ASP A 65 -2.35 11.87 -6.68
C ASP A 65 -2.40 11.38 -5.22
N CYS A 66 -1.81 10.23 -4.94
CA CYS A 66 -1.74 9.69 -3.58
C CYS A 66 -0.29 9.37 -3.19
N SER A 67 0.09 9.61 -1.94
CA SER A 67 1.45 9.36 -1.42
C SER A 67 1.47 9.30 0.12
N TYR A 68 2.54 8.73 0.69
CA TYR A 68 2.73 8.52 2.14
C TYR A 68 1.52 7.86 2.81
N ALA A 69 1.22 6.63 2.42
CA ALA A 69 0.20 5.85 3.09
C ALA A 69 0.62 5.56 4.54
N GLY A 70 -0.31 5.73 5.48
CA GLY A 70 -0.25 5.19 6.83
C GLY A 70 -1.44 4.26 7.03
N MET A 71 -1.20 3.07 7.54
CA MET A 71 -2.15 1.96 7.49
C MET A 71 -2.41 1.34 8.86
N VAL A 72 -3.66 1.01 9.14
CA VAL A 72 -4.10 0.27 10.32
C VAL A 72 -5.12 -0.77 9.88
N LEU A 73 -5.12 -1.95 10.50
CA LEU A 73 -6.11 -2.99 10.22
C LEU A 73 -6.89 -3.34 11.49
N HIS A 74 -8.21 -3.30 11.40
CA HIS A 74 -9.13 -3.63 12.49
C HIS A 74 -10.41 -4.26 11.95
N ASN A 75 -10.84 -5.39 12.53
CA ASN A 75 -12.04 -6.14 12.13
C ASN A 75 -12.15 -6.36 10.60
N ASN A 76 -11.09 -6.90 9.98
CA ASN A 76 -11.00 -7.15 8.54
C ASN A 76 -11.13 -5.91 7.64
N THR A 77 -11.07 -4.72 8.24
CA THR A 77 -11.09 -3.44 7.52
C THR A 77 -9.72 -2.81 7.60
N LEU A 78 -9.21 -2.43 6.43
CA LEU A 78 -7.99 -1.68 6.30
C LEU A 78 -8.32 -0.20 6.24
N TYR A 79 -7.74 0.55 7.15
CA TYR A 79 -7.83 2.00 7.23
C TYR A 79 -6.54 2.59 6.69
N ILE A 80 -6.65 3.52 5.75
CA ILE A 80 -5.49 4.19 5.17
C ILE A 80 -5.71 5.69 5.25
N SER A 81 -4.77 6.38 5.90
CA SER A 81 -4.62 7.83 5.76
C SER A 81 -3.50 8.15 4.78
N TYR A 82 -3.70 9.14 3.91
CA TYR A 82 -2.69 9.59 2.94
C TYR A 82 -2.87 11.07 2.61
N TYR A 83 -1.84 11.73 2.08
CA TYR A 83 -2.02 13.08 1.55
C TYR A 83 -2.28 13.05 0.04
N SER A 84 -3.02 14.06 -0.42
CA SER A 84 -3.34 14.28 -1.84
C SER A 84 -3.69 15.75 -2.08
N SER A 85 -3.58 16.21 -3.32
CA SER A 85 -3.94 17.55 -3.79
C SER A 85 -4.99 17.54 -4.91
N HIS A 86 -5.65 16.41 -5.19
CA HIS A 86 -6.67 16.29 -6.24
C HIS A 86 -7.81 17.30 -6.14
N ALA A 87 -8.09 17.82 -4.94
CA ALA A 87 -9.10 18.87 -4.70
C ALA A 87 -8.53 20.31 -4.73
N GLY A 88 -7.36 20.53 -5.33
CA GLY A 88 -6.75 21.85 -5.56
C GLY A 88 -5.84 22.36 -4.44
N LYS A 89 -6.00 21.87 -3.20
CA LYS A 89 -5.06 22.10 -2.09
C LYS A 89 -4.66 20.76 -1.48
N THR A 90 -3.43 20.66 -0.99
CA THR A 90 -2.99 19.50 -0.22
C THR A 90 -3.86 19.32 1.03
N ALA A 91 -4.38 18.11 1.19
CA ALA A 91 -5.20 17.70 2.31
C ALA A 91 -4.88 16.24 2.67
N ILE A 92 -5.33 15.83 3.86
CA ILE A 92 -5.23 14.46 4.33
C ILE A 92 -6.57 13.77 4.07
N TYR A 93 -6.50 12.62 3.42
CA TYR A 93 -7.64 11.79 3.09
C TYR A 93 -7.57 10.50 3.88
N PHE A 94 -8.74 9.94 4.14
CA PHE A 94 -8.92 8.69 4.86
C PHE A 94 -9.83 7.80 4.04
N ILE A 95 -9.44 6.55 3.88
CA ILE A 95 -10.25 5.54 3.20
C ILE A 95 -10.35 4.28 4.06
N GLU A 96 -11.48 3.60 3.90
CA GLU A 96 -11.78 2.31 4.48
C GLU A 96 -11.87 1.29 3.35
N LEU A 97 -11.10 0.22 3.45
CA LEU A 97 -11.11 -0.87 2.50
C LEU A 97 -11.42 -2.18 3.22
N ALA A 98 -12.58 -2.76 2.92
CA ALA A 98 -12.89 -4.12 3.34
C ALA A 98 -11.94 -5.09 2.63
N ILE A 99 -11.18 -5.87 3.39
CA ILE A 99 -10.31 -6.90 2.83
C ILE A 99 -11.13 -8.18 2.66
N ALA A 100 -11.34 -8.60 1.41
CA ALA A 100 -12.05 -9.83 1.11
C ALA A 100 -11.35 -11.04 1.74
N ALA A 101 -12.12 -12.03 2.20
CA ALA A 101 -11.58 -13.24 2.82
C ALA A 101 -10.55 -13.98 1.93
N ALA A 102 -10.69 -13.91 0.61
CA ALA A 102 -9.73 -14.48 -0.34
C ALA A 102 -8.35 -13.81 -0.31
N ALA A 103 -8.26 -12.56 0.13
CA ALA A 103 -6.99 -11.88 0.36
C ALA A 103 -6.41 -12.19 1.76
N LEU A 104 -7.17 -12.86 2.63
CA LEU A 104 -6.79 -13.22 4.00
C LEU A 104 -6.34 -14.69 4.14
N ASN A 105 -6.59 -15.51 3.13
CA ASN A 105 -6.17 -16.92 3.05
C ASN A 105 -4.81 -17.00 2.38
#